data_AF-A0A496SHZ8-F1
#
_entry.id   AF-A0A496SHZ8-F1
#
_cell.length_a   1.000
_cell.length_b   1.000
_cell.length_c   1.000
_cell.angle_alpha   90.00
_cell.angle_beta   90.00
_cell.angle_gamma   90.00
#
_symmetry.space_group_name_H-M   'P 1'
#
loop_
_entity.id
_entity.type
_entity.pdbx_description
1 polymer ?
#
loop_
_entity_poly.entity_id
_entity_poly.type
_entity_poly.pdbx_seq_one_letter_code
_entity_poly.pdbx_strand_id
1 'polypeptide(L)'
;MATRTTLEQLEQQITRLPMRDQLKLIARISERLSTMPLDIEKPGARDADELLALCDAAADMWEGEFDATQEIRQMRQERDEQIWPSKS
;
A
#
# COMPACT_ATOMS: atom_id res chain seq x y z
N MET A 1 19.42 16.37 34.49
CA MET A 1 19.88 17.10 33.29
C MET A 1 20.35 16.09 32.28
N ALA A 2 19.61 15.86 31.19
CA ALA A 2 20.00 14.89 30.17
C ALA A 2 21.07 15.54 29.28
N THR A 3 22.32 15.13 29.46
CA THR A 3 23.44 15.47 28.58
C THR A 3 23.08 14.98 27.18
N ARG A 4 22.84 15.90 26.25
CA ARG A 4 22.65 15.58 24.83
C ARG A 4 24.01 15.18 24.25
N THR A 5 24.37 13.92 24.40
CA THR A 5 25.46 13.30 23.65
C THR A 5 24.99 13.11 22.23
N THR A 6 25.77 13.60 21.25
CA THR A 6 25.46 13.36 19.83
C THR A 6 25.78 11.91 19.44
N LEU A 7 25.21 11.43 18.34
CA LEU A 7 25.42 10.06 17.87
C LEU A 7 26.91 9.80 17.58
N GLU A 8 27.59 10.78 16.99
CA GLU A 8 29.00 10.71 16.62
C GLU A 8 29.90 10.60 17.87
N GLN A 9 29.53 11.28 18.96
CA GLN A 9 30.24 11.18 20.23
C GLN A 9 30.05 9.81 20.87
N LEU A 10 28.88 9.20 20.72
CA LEU A 10 28.59 7.85 21.21
C LEU A 10 29.43 6.81 20.44
N GLU A 11 29.52 6.93 19.12
CA GLU A 11 30.35 6.03 18.28
C GLU A 11 31.83 6.10 18.66
N GLN A 12 32.34 7.32 18.91
CA GLN A 12 33.71 7.51 19.39
C GLN A 12 33.96 6.90 20.78
N GLN A 13 32.93 6.81 21.63
CA GLN A 13 33.03 6.15 22.93
C GLN A 13 32.97 4.63 22.79
N ILE A 14 32.12 4.11 21.90
CA ILE A 14 31.98 2.67 21.65
C ILE A 14 33.26 2.09 21.05
N THR A 15 33.89 2.80 20.12
CA THR A 15 35.16 2.37 19.49
C THR A 15 36.33 2.27 20.48
N ARG A 16 36.27 2.99 21.61
CA ARG A 16 37.27 2.91 22.69
C ARG A 16 37.05 1.70 23.63
N LEU A 17 35.91 1.04 23.56
CA LEU A 17 35.63 -0.14 24.37
C LEU A 17 36.31 -1.39 23.80
N PRO A 18 36.66 -2.37 24.66
CA PRO A 18 37.09 -3.69 24.20
C PRO A 18 36.01 -4.35 23.34
N MET A 19 36.42 -5.12 22.33
CA MET A 19 35.52 -5.78 21.38
C MET A 19 34.40 -6.59 22.06
N ARG A 20 34.71 -7.25 23.18
CA ARG A 20 33.73 -8.01 23.96
C ARG A 20 32.58 -7.16 24.50
N ASP A 21 32.87 -5.93 24.91
CA ASP A 21 31.86 -5.04 25.46
C ASP A 21 31.07 -4.32 24.36
N GLN A 22 31.68 -4.08 23.20
CA GLN A 22 30.96 -3.66 21.98
C GLN A 22 29.91 -4.71 21.59
N LEU A 23 30.27 -5.99 21.57
CA LEU A 23 29.34 -7.08 21.25
C LEU A 23 28.18 -7.21 22.26
N LYS A 24 28.44 -7.00 23.55
CA LYS A 24 27.37 -6.97 24.57
C LYS A 24 26.41 -5.80 24.36
N LEU A 25 26.92 -4.64 23.96
CA LEU A 25 26.08 -3.47 23.67
C LEU A 25 25.18 -3.74 22.46
N ILE A 26 25.72 -4.32 21.39
CA ILE A 26 24.94 -4.71 20.21
C ILE A 26 23.83 -5.69 20.62
N ALA A 27 24.17 -6.76 21.36
CA ALA A 27 23.19 -7.75 21.81
C ALA A 27 22.04 -7.11 22.60
N ARG A 28 22.34 -6.19 23.52
CA ARG A 28 21.31 -5.46 24.30
C ARG A 28 20.45 -4.54 23.44
N ILE A 29 21.04 -3.87 22.45
CA ILE A 29 20.28 -3.00 21.54
C ILE A 29 19.36 -3.86 20.68
N SER A 30 19.85 -4.97 20.13
CA SER A 30 19.06 -5.93 19.35
C SER A 30 17.89 -6.50 20.15
N GLU A 31 18.12 -6.90 21.40
CA GLU A 31 17.07 -7.38 22.30
C GLU A 31 16.01 -6.30 22.54
N ARG A 32 16.45 -5.07 22.87
CA ARG A 32 15.53 -3.94 23.06
C ARG A 32 14.69 -3.67 21.81
N LEU A 33 15.31 -3.64 20.63
CA LEU A 33 14.60 -3.44 19.36
C LEU A 33 13.64 -4.60 19.05
N SER A 34 14.00 -5.83 19.41
CA SER A 34 13.13 -7.00 19.23
C SER A 34 11.92 -7.01 20.17
N THR A 35 12.06 -6.46 21.38
CA THR A 35 10.97 -6.35 22.37
C THR A 35 10.16 -5.07 22.24
N MET A 36 10.69 -4.08 21.52
CA MET A 36 9.99 -2.84 21.27
C MET A 36 8.82 -3.16 20.34
N PRO A 37 7.57 -2.86 20.74
CA PRO A 37 6.48 -2.88 19.79
C PRO A 37 6.84 -1.82 18.75
N LEU A 38 7.34 -2.27 17.61
CA LEU A 38 7.25 -1.48 16.41
C LEU A 38 5.75 -1.37 16.21
N ASP A 39 5.19 -0.19 16.47
CA ASP A 39 3.93 0.25 15.86
C ASP A 39 4.20 0.32 14.34
N ILE A 40 4.48 -0.84 13.74
CA ILE A 40 4.08 -1.12 12.38
C ILE A 40 2.59 -1.07 12.56
N GLU A 41 2.00 0.09 12.26
CA GLU A 41 0.57 0.21 11.99
C GLU A 41 0.26 -0.92 11.03
N LYS A 42 -0.14 -2.07 11.57
CA LYS A 42 -0.79 -3.10 10.78
C LYS A 42 -2.04 -2.35 10.35
N PRO A 43 -2.21 -2.03 9.06
CA PRO A 43 -3.47 -1.47 8.60
C PRO A 43 -4.52 -2.40 9.18
N GLY A 44 -5.40 -1.83 10.02
CA GLY A 44 -6.26 -2.63 10.86
C GLY A 44 -7.06 -3.54 9.95
N ALA A 45 -7.40 -4.76 10.38
CA ALA A 45 -8.28 -5.62 9.57
C ALA A 45 -9.55 -4.89 9.09
N ARG A 46 -9.99 -3.86 9.82
CA ARG A 46 -11.01 -2.88 9.42
C ARG A 46 -10.73 -2.17 8.10
N ASP A 47 -9.50 -1.73 7.83
CA ASP A 47 -9.13 -1.02 6.61
C ASP A 47 -9.19 -1.94 5.40
N ALA A 48 -8.88 -3.24 5.59
CA ALA A 48 -8.97 -4.23 4.53
C ALA A 48 -10.43 -4.59 4.21
N ASP A 49 -11.28 -4.76 5.22
CA ASP A 49 -12.71 -5.04 5.04
C ASP A 49 -13.44 -3.86 4.36
N GLU A 50 -13.10 -2.62 4.71
CA GLU A 50 -13.64 -1.43 4.06
C GLU A 50 -13.20 -1.32 2.60
N LEU A 51 -11.93 -1.64 2.31
CA LEU A 51 -11.42 -1.67 0.93
C LEU A 51 -12.12 -2.74 0.09
N LEU A 52 -12.33 -3.93 0.65
CA LEU A 52 -13.04 -5.02 -0.03
C LEU A 52 -14.50 -4.65 -0.30
N ALA A 53 -15.19 -4.02 0.66
CA ALA A 53 -16.55 -3.54 0.46
C ALA A 53 -16.66 -2.50 -0.67
N LEU A 54 -15.65 -1.63 -0.83
CA LEU A 54 -15.60 -0.70 -1.96
C LEU A 54 -15.39 -1.42 -3.30
N CYS A 55 -14.58 -2.47 -3.33
CA CYS A 55 -14.39 -3.29 -4.52
C CYS A 55 -15.67 -4.04 -4.90
N ASP A 56 -16.38 -4.63 -3.93
CA ASP A 56 -17.64 -5.33 -4.16
C ASP A 56 -18.71 -4.37 -4.69
N ALA A 57 -18.85 -3.18 -4.11
CA ALA A 57 -19.78 -2.17 -4.60
C ALA A 57 -19.46 -1.71 -6.05
N ALA A 58 -18.18 -1.58 -6.40
CA ALA A 58 -17.77 -1.26 -7.77
C ALA A 58 -18.05 -2.41 -8.74
N ALA A 59 -17.88 -3.66 -8.30
CA ALA A 59 -18.20 -4.84 -9.09
C ALA A 59 -19.71 -4.92 -9.35
N ASP A 60 -20.54 -4.72 -8.33
CA ASP A 60 -22.01 -4.68 -8.46
C ASP A 60 -22.49 -3.59 -9.43
N MET A 61 -21.86 -2.41 -9.42
CA MET A 61 -22.16 -1.33 -10.36
C MET A 61 -21.88 -1.69 -11.82
N TRP A 62 -20.94 -2.62 -12.04
CA TRP A 62 -20.55 -3.10 -13.37
C TRP A 62 -21.05 -4.52 -13.63
N GLU A 63 -21.86 -5.07 -12.74
CA GLU A 63 -22.41 -6.41 -12.86
C GLU A 63 -23.55 -6.39 -13.90
N GLY A 64 -23.29 -7.03 -15.04
CA GLY A 64 -24.18 -7.10 -16.17
C GLY A 64 -23.47 -7.74 -17.37
N GLU A 65 -24.23 -8.34 -18.28
CA GLU A 65 -23.68 -8.90 -19.52
C GLU A 65 -23.42 -7.76 -20.50
N PHE A 66 -22.25 -7.11 -20.38
CA PHE A 66 -21.86 -6.01 -21.27
C PHE A 66 -21.29 -6.58 -22.57
N ASP A 67 -22.15 -6.87 -23.55
CA ASP A 67 -21.68 -7.19 -24.90
C ASP A 67 -21.31 -5.90 -25.65
N ALA A 68 -20.11 -5.39 -25.36
CA ALA A 68 -19.51 -4.26 -26.05
C ALA A 68 -19.52 -4.46 -27.58
N THR A 69 -19.48 -5.70 -28.06
CA THR A 69 -19.55 -5.99 -29.51
C THR A 69 -20.94 -5.71 -30.06
N GLN A 70 -21.99 -6.08 -29.33
CA GLN A 70 -23.38 -5.78 -29.70
C GLN A 70 -23.65 -4.27 -29.65
N GLU A 71 -23.21 -3.56 -28.61
CA GLU A 71 -23.39 -2.10 -28.51
C GLU A 71 -22.67 -1.37 -29.66
N ILE A 72 -21.43 -1.76 -29.98
CA ILE A 72 -20.69 -1.15 -31.11
C ILE A 72 -21.39 -1.44 -32.45
N ARG A 73 -21.98 -2.62 -32.63
CA ARG A 73 -22.77 -2.93 -33.84
C ARG A 73 -23.99 -2.03 -33.94
N GLN A 74 -24.72 -1.86 -32.84
CA GLN A 74 -25.92 -1.02 -32.80
C GLN A 74 -25.59 0.45 -33.09
N MET A 75 -24.55 1.00 -32.46
CA MET A 75 -24.09 2.36 -32.74
C MET A 75 -23.71 2.57 -34.23
N ARG A 76 -23.07 1.58 -34.85
CA ARG A 76 -22.72 1.65 -36.28
C ARG A 76 -23.97 1.63 -37.16
N GLN A 77 -24.95 0.79 -36.83
CA GLN A 77 -26.20 0.71 -37.57
C GLN A 77 -26.99 2.02 -37.47
N GLU A 78 -27.16 2.57 -36.27
CA GLU A 78 -27.85 3.86 -36.05
C GLU A 78 -27.17 5.01 -36.80
N ARG A 79 -25.84 5.04 -36.81
CA ARG A 79 -25.07 6.00 -37.60
C ARG A 79 -25.31 5.82 -39.09
N ASP A 80 -25.27 4.59 -39.59
CA ASP A 80 -25.45 4.31 -41.01
C ASP A 80 -26.88 4.67 -41.48
N GLU A 81 -27.88 4.49 -40.62
CA GLU A 81 -29.27 4.95 -40.84
C GLU A 81 -29.41 6.48 -40.86
N GLN A 82 -28.61 7.20 -40.07
CA GLN A 82 -28.59 8.67 -40.08
C GLN A 82 -27.82 9.25 -41.29
N ILE A 83 -26.75 8.60 -41.73
CA ILE A 83 -25.93 9.05 -42.88
C ILE A 83 -26.58 8.68 -44.20
N TRP A 84 -27.25 7.53 -44.25
CA TRP A 84 -27.95 7.05 -45.43
C TRP A 84 -29.38 6.66 -45.05
N PRO A 85 -30.27 7.65 -44.81
CA PRO A 85 -31.68 7.36 -44.62
C PRO A 85 -32.15 6.67 -45.90
N SER A 86 -32.57 5.42 -45.77
CA SER A 86 -32.94 4.56 -46.90
C SER A 86 -33.74 5.35 -47.93
N LYS A 87 -33.21 5.39 -49.16
CA LYS A 87 -33.87 5.91 -50.35
C LYS A 87 -35.33 5.43 -50.39
N SER A 88 -36.28 6.34 -50.14
CA SER A 88 -37.61 6.25 -50.77
C SER A 88 -37.51 6.76 -52.20
#